data_AF-A0A1X4HUW4-F1
#
_entry.id   AF-A0A1X4HUW4-F1
#
_cell.length_a   1.000
_cell.length_b   1.000
_cell.length_c   1.000
_cell.angle_alpha   90.00
_cell.angle_beta   90.00
_cell.angle_gamma   90.00
#
_symmetry.space_group_name_H-M   'P 1'
#
loop_
_entity.id
_entity.type
_entity.pdbx_description
1 polymer ?
#
loop_
_entity_poly.entity_id
_entity_poly.type
_entity_poly.pdbx_seq_one_letter_code
_entity_poly.pdbx_strand_id
1 'polypeptide(L)'
;DRLDSGRLGVLGVRVESAVRAAGTVRGPRAAGLLRLTADEVVVEADTPTVPAGVDGEHVLLPVPVVCRIVPGALRVRVPRGAVGTRPGNGAPDWLRVTRLALGRHDDGPWNGGGGR
;
A
#
# COMPACT_ATOMS: atom_id res chain seq x y z
N ASP A 1 -11.55 -3.65 0.68
CA ASP A 1 -11.40 -5.10 0.40
C ASP A 1 -11.56 -5.91 1.67
N ARG A 2 -12.04 -7.15 1.55
CA ARG A 2 -12.18 -8.11 2.66
C ARG A 2 -10.91 -8.94 2.79
N LEU A 3 -10.36 -9.02 4.00
CA LEU A 3 -9.12 -9.75 4.30
C LEU A 3 -9.28 -11.28 4.26
N ASP A 4 -10.50 -11.78 4.46
CA ASP A 4 -10.85 -13.20 4.46
C ASP A 4 -11.34 -13.71 3.10
N SER A 5 -11.24 -12.89 2.04
CA SER A 5 -11.70 -13.24 0.70
C SER A 5 -10.91 -14.36 0.03
N GLY A 6 -9.72 -14.69 0.54
CA GLY A 6 -8.81 -15.62 -0.12
C GLY A 6 -8.30 -15.10 -1.47
N ARG A 7 -8.29 -13.77 -1.67
CA ARG A 7 -7.86 -13.11 -2.91
C ARG A 7 -6.85 -12.01 -2.59
N LEU A 8 -5.80 -11.91 -3.39
CA LEU A 8 -4.90 -10.76 -3.44
C LEU A 8 -5.62 -9.59 -4.10
N GLY A 9 -5.60 -8.43 -3.45
CA GLY A 9 -5.96 -7.15 -4.10
C GLY A 9 -4.74 -6.60 -4.83
N VAL A 10 -4.89 -6.28 -6.11
CA VAL A 10 -3.79 -5.78 -6.95
C VAL A 10 -4.15 -4.41 -7.49
N LEU A 11 -3.23 -3.47 -7.31
CA LEU A 11 -3.30 -2.12 -7.84
C LEU A 11 -2.02 -1.83 -8.62
N GLY A 12 -2.13 -1.67 -9.93
CA GLY A 12 -1.05 -1.24 -10.80
C GLY A 12 -1.24 0.22 -11.20
N VAL A 13 -0.16 1.00 -11.20
CA VAL A 13 -0.17 2.37 -11.70
C VAL A 13 0.87 2.49 -12.81
N ARG A 14 0.41 2.75 -14.03
CA ARG A 14 1.30 3.12 -15.13
C ARG A 14 1.56 4.61 -15.08
N VAL A 15 2.80 4.97 -14.82
CA VAL A 15 3.26 6.36 -14.85
C VAL A 15 4.04 6.58 -16.14
N GLU A 16 3.45 7.33 -17.08
CA GLU A 16 4.15 7.72 -18.32
C GLU A 16 5.02 8.98 -18.13
N SER A 17 4.75 9.77 -17.08
CA SER A 17 5.60 10.88 -16.64
C SER A 17 5.24 11.31 -15.21
N ALA A 18 6.18 11.90 -14.48
CA ALA A 18 5.98 12.36 -13.09
C ALA A 18 4.80 13.36 -12.96
N VAL A 19 4.58 14.21 -13.98
CA VAL A 19 3.48 15.18 -14.03
C VAL A 19 2.12 14.47 -14.14
N ARG A 20 2.04 13.35 -14.86
CA ARG A 20 0.83 12.54 -14.99
C ARG A 20 0.60 11.66 -13.75
N ALA A 21 1.67 11.25 -13.07
CA ALA A 21 1.62 10.54 -11.79
C ALA A 21 0.89 11.35 -10.71
N ALA A 22 1.22 12.64 -10.57
CA ALA A 22 0.58 13.54 -9.61
C ALA A 22 -0.94 13.71 -9.87
N GLY A 23 -1.38 13.60 -11.12
CA GLY A 23 -2.80 13.61 -11.50
C GLY A 23 -3.54 12.32 -11.14
N THR A 24 -2.84 11.20 -10.96
CA THR A 24 -3.43 9.88 -10.65
C THR A 24 -3.97 9.82 -9.22
N VAL A 25 -3.45 10.67 -8.33
CA VAL A 25 -3.89 10.81 -6.94
C VAL A 25 -5.30 11.46 -6.84
N ARG A 26 -5.87 11.97 -7.95
CA ARG A 26 -7.14 12.73 -7.96
C ARG A 26 -8.42 11.92 -8.15
N GLY A 27 -8.38 10.59 -8.28
CA GLY A 27 -9.61 9.79 -8.20
C GLY A 27 -9.65 8.50 -9.01
N PRO A 28 -10.75 7.73 -8.88
CA PRO A 28 -10.87 6.34 -9.34
C PRO A 28 -10.95 6.13 -10.86
N ARG A 29 -10.70 7.18 -11.67
CA ARG A 29 -10.75 7.14 -13.15
C ARG A 29 -9.49 7.73 -13.81
N ALA A 30 -8.39 7.82 -13.08
CA ALA A 30 -7.14 8.24 -13.67
C ALA A 30 -6.65 7.22 -14.71
N ALA A 31 -6.40 7.68 -15.94
CA ALA A 31 -5.80 6.85 -16.99
C ALA A 31 -4.48 6.24 -16.47
N GLY A 32 -4.31 4.93 -16.65
CA GLY A 32 -3.13 4.20 -16.18
C GLY A 32 -3.30 3.44 -14.86
N LEU A 33 -4.47 3.48 -14.21
CA LEU A 33 -4.77 2.65 -13.04
C LEU A 33 -5.36 1.29 -13.45
N LEU A 34 -4.72 0.20 -13.01
CA LEU A 34 -5.22 -1.17 -13.12
C LEU A 34 -5.63 -1.66 -11.72
N ARG A 35 -6.86 -2.13 -11.57
CA ARG A 35 -7.32 -2.80 -10.34
C ARG A 35 -7.86 -4.18 -10.67
N LEU A 36 -7.33 -5.19 -10.03
CA LEU A 36 -7.79 -6.57 -10.18
C LEU A 36 -7.67 -7.34 -8.87
N THR A 37 -8.25 -8.53 -8.84
CA THR A 37 -8.00 -9.50 -7.77
C THR A 37 -7.51 -10.80 -8.39
N ALA A 38 -6.66 -11.51 -7.69
CA ALA A 38 -6.09 -12.79 -8.13
C ALA A 38 -5.78 -13.68 -6.92
N ASP A 39 -5.59 -14.96 -7.15
CA ASP A 39 -5.00 -15.91 -6.19
C ASP A 39 -3.46 -15.89 -6.26
N GLU A 40 -2.92 -15.66 -7.44
CA GLU A 40 -1.48 -15.51 -7.70
C GLU A 40 -1.20 -14.30 -8.61
N VAL A 41 -0.07 -13.64 -8.38
CA VAL A 41 0.44 -12.55 -9.21
C VAL A 41 1.92 -12.80 -9.47
N VAL A 42 2.31 -12.75 -10.74
CA VAL A 42 3.71 -12.78 -11.16
C VAL A 42 4.11 -11.38 -11.61
N VAL A 43 5.20 -10.87 -11.05
CA VAL A 43 5.79 -9.58 -11.42
C VAL A 43 7.12 -9.83 -12.13
N GLU A 44 7.15 -9.45 -13.40
CA GLU A 44 8.33 -9.47 -14.26
C GLU A 44 8.96 -8.09 -14.34
N ALA A 45 10.28 -8.04 -14.56
CA ALA A 45 11.02 -6.82 -14.85
C ALA A 45 12.22 -7.11 -15.76
N ASP A 46 12.75 -6.07 -16.38
CA ASP A 46 13.96 -6.10 -17.21
C ASP A 46 15.26 -6.05 -16.39
N THR A 47 15.14 -6.00 -15.07
CA THR A 47 16.26 -6.05 -14.11
C THR A 47 16.28 -7.38 -13.37
N PRO A 48 17.45 -7.83 -12.87
CA PRO A 48 17.54 -9.12 -12.15
C PRO A 48 16.85 -9.10 -10.79
N THR A 49 16.63 -7.92 -10.22
CA THR A 49 15.92 -7.74 -8.95
C THR A 49 15.00 -6.53 -9.00
N VAL A 50 13.97 -6.53 -8.15
CA VAL A 50 13.07 -5.40 -7.93
C VAL A 50 13.05 -5.00 -6.45
N PRO A 51 13.07 -3.70 -6.11
CA PRO A 51 12.86 -3.24 -4.75
C PRO A 51 11.40 -3.41 -4.34
N ALA A 52 11.15 -3.92 -3.13
CA ALA A 52 9.82 -4.12 -2.58
C ALA A 52 9.75 -3.76 -1.10
N GLY A 53 8.57 -3.36 -0.66
CA GLY A 53 8.22 -3.22 0.75
C GLY A 53 7.32 -4.38 1.17
N VAL A 54 7.75 -5.18 2.15
CA VAL A 54 6.98 -6.30 2.71
C VAL A 54 6.74 -6.01 4.18
N ASP A 55 5.48 -5.88 4.59
CA ASP A 55 5.09 -5.58 5.98
C ASP A 55 5.83 -4.39 6.63
N GLY A 56 6.29 -3.43 5.82
CA GLY A 56 7.04 -2.25 6.26
C GLY A 56 8.56 -2.38 6.17
N GLU A 57 9.09 -3.54 5.78
CA GLU A 57 10.51 -3.80 5.59
C GLU A 57 10.91 -3.66 4.13
N HIS A 58 12.10 -3.10 3.88
CA HIS A 58 12.65 -2.97 2.52
C HIS A 58 13.45 -4.22 2.15
N VAL A 59 13.15 -4.79 0.99
CA VAL A 59 13.82 -5.98 0.44
C VAL A 59 14.08 -5.84 -1.06
N LEU A 60 15.15 -6.47 -1.56
CA LEU A 60 15.37 -6.66 -2.99
C LEU A 60 14.98 -8.11 -3.33
N LEU A 61 14.02 -8.28 -4.24
CA LEU A 61 13.53 -9.59 -4.63
C LEU A 61 14.03 -9.97 -6.02
N PRO A 62 14.53 -11.19 -6.23
CA PRO A 62 14.88 -11.67 -7.57
C PRO A 62 13.62 -11.75 -8.45
N VAL A 63 13.80 -11.49 -9.73
CA VAL A 63 12.74 -11.59 -10.73
C VAL A 63 12.73 -13.01 -11.32
N PRO A 64 11.55 -13.64 -11.54
CA PRO A 64 10.22 -13.10 -11.27
C PRO A 64 9.81 -13.16 -9.79
N VAL A 65 9.03 -12.16 -9.36
CA VAL A 65 8.42 -12.18 -8.02
C VAL A 65 7.05 -12.84 -8.11
N VAL A 66 6.86 -13.93 -7.36
CA VAL A 66 5.58 -14.66 -7.29
C VAL A 66 4.90 -14.40 -5.96
N CYS A 67 3.78 -13.68 -6.00
CA CYS A 67 2.95 -13.39 -4.83
C CYS A 67 1.72 -14.31 -4.86
N ARG A 68 1.54 -15.15 -3.84
CA ARG A 68 0.42 -16.09 -3.73
C ARG A 68 -0.31 -15.96 -2.41
N ILE A 69 -1.65 -16.00 -2.43
CA ILE A 69 -2.45 -16.06 -1.21
C ILE A 69 -2.51 -17.49 -0.67
N VAL A 70 -2.41 -17.64 0.65
CA VAL A 70 -2.68 -18.89 1.36
C VAL A 70 -3.91 -18.71 2.25
N PRO A 71 -5.12 -19.01 1.76
CA PRO A 71 -6.35 -18.78 2.52
C PRO A 71 -6.35 -19.57 3.82
N GLY A 72 -6.71 -18.92 4.93
CA GLY A 72 -6.82 -19.59 6.23
C GLY A 72 -5.49 -19.99 6.87
N ALA A 73 -4.35 -19.49 6.37
CA ALA A 73 -3.03 -19.79 6.93
C ALA A 73 -2.87 -19.38 8.40
N LEU A 74 -3.61 -18.36 8.86
CA LEU A 74 -3.54 -17.86 10.22
C LEU A 74 -4.94 -17.67 10.83
N ARG A 75 -5.10 -18.10 12.08
CA ARG A 75 -6.28 -17.80 12.89
C ARG A 75 -5.94 -16.68 13.87
N VAL A 76 -6.65 -15.57 13.77
CA VAL A 76 -6.47 -14.42 14.65
C VAL A 76 -7.73 -14.18 15.47
N ARG A 77 -7.56 -13.69 16.70
CA ARG A 77 -8.69 -13.26 17.53
C ARG A 77 -9.17 -11.90 17.02
N VAL A 78 -10.46 -11.80 16.69
CA VAL A 78 -11.10 -10.55 16.27
C VAL A 78 -12.20 -10.15 17.26
N PRO A 79 -12.52 -8.84 17.41
CA PRO A 79 -13.68 -8.42 18.19
C PRO A 79 -14.96 -9.09 17.67
N ARG A 80 -15.83 -9.54 18.58
CA ARG A 80 -17.03 -10.35 18.24
C ARG A 80 -18.02 -9.63 17.30
N GLY A 81 -18.00 -8.29 17.25
CA GLY A 81 -18.80 -7.48 16.32
C GLY A 81 -18.09 -7.11 15.00
N ALA A 82 -16.85 -7.56 14.80
CA ALA A 82 -16.06 -7.28 13.60
C ALA A 82 -16.22 -8.35 12.50
N VAL A 83 -17.17 -9.27 12.67
CA VAL A 83 -17.43 -10.37 11.74
C VAL A 83 -17.96 -9.80 10.43
N GLY A 84 -17.20 -10.00 9.36
CA GLY A 84 -17.48 -9.45 8.03
C GLY A 84 -17.04 -7.99 7.91
N THR A 85 -15.77 -7.69 8.25
CA THR A 85 -15.09 -6.41 8.04
C THR A 85 -15.79 -5.63 6.94
N ARG A 86 -16.60 -4.64 7.36
CA ARG A 86 -17.28 -3.72 6.44
C ARG A 86 -16.21 -3.28 5.45
N PRO A 87 -16.49 -3.25 4.13
CA PRO A 87 -15.61 -2.55 3.22
C PRO A 87 -15.35 -1.19 3.85
N GLY A 88 -14.08 -0.83 4.08
CA GLY A 88 -13.77 0.56 4.32
C GLY A 88 -14.44 1.32 3.18
N ASN A 89 -15.49 2.09 3.49
CA ASN A 89 -16.44 2.61 2.50
C ASN A 89 -15.84 3.80 1.73
N GLY A 90 -14.53 3.82 1.56
CA GLY A 90 -13.80 4.83 0.82
C GLY A 90 -12.61 4.16 0.17
N ALA A 91 -12.37 4.52 -1.09
CA ALA A 91 -11.01 4.45 -1.61
C ALA A 91 -10.08 5.14 -0.58
N PRO A 92 -8.87 4.62 -0.34
CA PRO A 92 -7.91 5.29 0.52
C PRO A 92 -7.78 6.74 0.06
N ASP A 93 -7.83 7.68 1.01
CA ASP A 93 -7.51 9.08 0.72
C ASP A 93 -6.01 9.18 0.48
N TRP A 94 -5.61 8.84 -0.74
CA TRP A 94 -4.20 8.80 -1.14
C TRP A 94 -3.54 10.17 -1.01
N LEU A 95 -4.29 11.27 -1.17
CA LEU A 95 -3.78 12.62 -0.92
C LEU A 95 -3.39 12.80 0.55
N ARG A 96 -4.21 12.31 1.48
CA ARG A 96 -3.89 12.32 2.91
C ARG A 96 -2.70 11.42 3.25
N VAL A 97 -2.63 10.21 2.67
CA VAL A 97 -1.50 9.29 2.87
C VAL A 97 -0.20 9.92 2.37
N THR A 98 -0.20 10.50 1.17
CA THR A 98 0.97 11.20 0.62
C THR A 98 1.36 12.39 1.49
N ARG A 99 0.41 13.18 2.01
CA ARG A 99 0.71 14.30 2.91
C ARG A 99 1.36 13.84 4.21
N LEU A 100 0.91 12.73 4.78
CA LEU A 100 1.50 12.13 5.99
C LEU A 100 2.89 11.54 5.72
N ALA A 101 3.10 10.92 4.56
CA ALA A 101 4.40 10.36 4.19
C ALA A 101 5.45 11.44 3.89
N LEU A 102 5.04 12.57 3.31
CA LEU A 102 5.90 13.72 3.02
C LEU A 102 6.13 14.64 4.22
N GLY A 103 5.31 14.52 5.26
CA GLY A 103 5.46 15.26 6.51
C GLY A 103 6.06 14.38 7.61
N ARG A 104 7.39 14.23 7.65
CA ARG A 104 8.09 13.82 8.87
C ARG A 104 9.24 14.76 9.17
N HIS A 105 9.11 15.49 10.26
CA HIS A 105 10.05 15.65 11.39
C HIS A 105 9.56 16.87 12.18
N ASP A 106 8.86 16.66 13.31
CA ASP A 106 8.84 17.67 14.35
C ASP A 106 10.21 17.66 15.03
N ASP A 107 11.21 18.23 14.36
CA ASP A 107 12.36 18.81 15.05
C ASP A 107 11.89 20.17 15.57
N GLY A 108 11.02 20.14 16.58
CA GLY A 108 10.66 21.34 17.33
C GLY A 108 11.92 21.84 18.05
N PRO A 109 12.30 23.13 17.92
CA PRO A 109 13.49 23.63 18.61
C PRO A 109 13.30 23.49 20.11
N TRP A 110 14.24 22.79 20.75
CA TRP A 110 14.39 22.79 22.21
C TRP A 110 14.56 24.24 22.70
N ASN A 111 13.48 24.84 23.20
CA ASN A 111 13.53 26.06 24.00
C ASN A 111 13.66 25.68 25.48
N GLY A 112 14.84 25.18 25.86
CA GLY A 112 15.25 25.08 27.26
C GLY A 112 15.75 26.45 27.76
N GLY A 113 14.81 27.38 27.96
CA GLY A 113 15.04 28.63 28.69
C GLY A 113 14.84 28.42 30.18
N GLY A 114 15.78 28.92 30.99
CA GLY A 114 15.97 28.58 32.40
C GLY A 114 14.90 29.08 33.37
N GLY A 115 14.85 28.40 34.52
CA GLY A 115 14.29 28.90 35.77
C GLY A 115 15.32 28.74 36.88
N ARG A 116 15.67 29.84 37.54
CA ARG A 116 16.22 29.86 38.91
C ARG A 116 15.06 30.02 39.86
#